data_AF-A0A5C7MQI3-F1
#
_entry.id   AF-A0A5C7MQI3-F1
#
_cell.length_a   1.000
_cell.length_b   1.000
_cell.length_c   1.000
_cell.angle_alpha   90.00
_cell.angle_beta   90.00
_cell.angle_gamma   90.00
#
_symmetry.space_group_name_H-M   'P 1'
#
loop_
_entity.id
_entity.type
_entity.pdbx_description
1 polymer ?
#
loop_
_entity_poly.entity_id
_entity_poly.type
_entity_poly.pdbx_seq_one_letter_code
_entity_poly.pdbx_strand_id
1 'polypeptide(L)' 'PFQRRRMQARQRNERGKPGLVHTLHGSGLAVGRTLVAVMENYQDDDGSIVVPAVLRPYLGGAERLGKR' A
#
# COMPACT_ATOMS: atom_id res chain seq x y z
N PRO A 1 -22.22 7.44 -1.15
CA PRO A 1 -23.44 7.72 -0.34
C PRO A 1 -23.79 6.66 0.73
N PHE A 2 -23.55 5.38 0.44
CA PHE A 2 -24.01 4.25 1.25
C PHE A 2 -23.25 4.04 2.58
N GLN A 3 -21.92 3.93 2.55
CA GLN A 3 -21.09 3.64 3.74
C GLN A 3 -21.32 4.63 4.88
N ARG A 4 -21.21 5.93 4.61
CA ARG A 4 -21.44 7.01 5.59
C ARG A 4 -22.80 6.99 6.27
N ARG A 5 -23.86 6.55 5.57
CA ARG A 5 -25.22 6.45 6.13
C ARG A 5 -25.34 5.24 7.06
N ARG A 6 -24.73 4.11 6.71
CA ARG A 6 -24.68 2.90 7.57
C ARG A 6 -23.87 3.13 8.84
N MET A 7 -22.72 3.81 8.74
CA MET A 7 -21.85 4.09 9.89
C MET A 7 -22.33 5.27 10.75
N GLN A 8 -23.30 6.06 10.28
CA GLN A 8 -23.70 7.33 10.90
C GLN A 8 -22.52 8.30 11.11
N ALA A 9 -21.51 8.22 10.25
CA ALA A 9 -20.30 9.05 10.33
C ALA A 9 -20.62 10.49 9.89
N ARG A 10 -20.46 11.44 10.83
CA ARG A 10 -20.86 12.85 10.68
C ARG A 10 -19.69 13.78 10.98
N GLN A 11 -19.68 14.92 10.31
CA GLN A 11 -18.82 16.08 10.60
C GLN A 11 -19.70 17.32 10.81
N ARG A 12 -19.19 18.34 11.50
CA ARG A 12 -19.85 19.63 11.66
C ARG A 12 -19.17 20.65 10.77
N ASN A 13 -19.96 21.34 9.94
CA ASN A 13 -19.44 22.44 9.14
C ASN A 13 -19.15 23.68 10.01
N GLU A 14 -18.60 24.73 9.40
CA GLU A 14 -18.28 26.00 10.06
C GLU A 14 -19.48 26.65 10.76
N ARG A 15 -20.70 26.34 10.33
CA ARG A 15 -21.95 26.81 10.93
C ARG A 15 -22.49 25.86 12.01
N GLY A 16 -21.72 24.87 12.44
CA GLY A 16 -22.08 23.88 13.46
C GLY A 16 -23.07 22.81 13.01
N LYS A 17 -23.54 22.84 11.75
CA LYS A 17 -24.55 21.92 11.23
C LYS A 17 -23.93 20.54 10.97
N PRO A 18 -24.50 19.45 11.54
CA PRO A 18 -24.06 18.10 11.24
C PRO A 18 -24.36 17.73 9.78
N GLY A 19 -23.36 17.16 9.10
CA GLY A 19 -23.45 16.60 7.75
C GLY A 19 -22.71 15.28 7.66
N LEU A 20 -23.08 14.42 6.70
CA LEU A 20 -22.40 13.14 6.51
C LEU A 20 -21.02 13.36 5.85
N VAL A 21 -20.00 12.65 6.33
CA VAL A 21 -18.64 12.71 5.77
C VAL A 21 -18.58 12.18 4.33
N HIS A 22 -17.56 12.54 3.56
CA HIS A 22 -17.25 11.82 2.33
C HIS A 22 -16.29 10.68 2.66
N THR A 23 -16.53 9.50 2.08
CA THR A 23 -15.66 8.33 2.26
C THR A 23 -15.01 7.99 0.94
N LEU A 24 -13.72 7.70 0.98
CA LEU A 24 -12.88 7.23 -0.13
C LEU A 24 -12.04 6.07 0.40
N HIS A 25 -11.78 5.09 -0.45
CA HIS A 25 -10.84 4.01 -0.15
C HIS A 25 -10.03 3.66 -1.40
N GLY A 26 -8.79 3.24 -1.20
CA GLY A 26 -7.93 2.73 -2.26
C GLY A 26 -6.80 1.94 -1.63
N SER A 27 -6.45 0.80 -2.22
CA SER A 27 -5.29 0.03 -1.81
C SER A 27 -4.01 0.72 -2.28
N GLY A 28 -2.99 0.79 -1.43
CA GLY A 28 -1.69 1.39 -1.76
C GLY A 28 -0.52 0.58 -1.21
N LEU A 29 -0.52 -0.75 -1.26
CA LEU A 29 -1.01 -1.63 -2.33
C LEU A 29 -1.51 -2.96 -1.72
N ALA A 30 -1.90 -3.93 -2.54
CA ALA A 30 -2.12 -5.31 -2.05
C ALA A 30 -0.77 -6.03 -1.94
N VAL A 31 -0.23 -6.17 -0.72
CA VAL A 31 1.16 -6.62 -0.45
C VAL A 31 1.54 -7.89 -1.20
N GLY A 32 0.71 -8.94 -1.16
CA GLY A 32 1.01 -10.20 -1.85
C GLY A 32 1.13 -10.05 -3.37
N ARG A 33 0.32 -9.18 -3.99
CA ARG A 33 0.41 -8.89 -5.44
C ARG A 33 1.63 -8.05 -5.75
N THR A 34 1.97 -7.11 -4.88
CA THR A 34 3.18 -6.30 -5.01
C THR A 34 4.44 -7.17 -4.90
N LEU A 35 4.44 -8.18 -4.03
CA LEU A 35 5.55 -9.13 -3.94
C LEU A 35 5.77 -9.88 -5.25
N VAL A 36 4.71 -10.42 -5.86
CA VAL A 36 4.80 -11.10 -7.17
C VAL A 36 5.37 -10.17 -8.24
N ALA A 37 4.84 -8.94 -8.34
CA ALA A 37 5.35 -7.96 -9.30
C ALA A 37 6.84 -7.63 -9.08
N VAL A 38 7.29 -7.49 -7.82
CA VAL A 38 8.71 -7.27 -7.51
C VAL A 38 9.55 -8.47 -7.92
N MET A 39 9.13 -9.70 -7.60
CA MET A 39 9.88 -10.90 -7.99
C MET A 39 10.01 -11.02 -9.52
N GLU A 40 8.94 -10.79 -10.27
CA GLU A 40 8.97 -10.89 -11.74
C GLU A 40 9.82 -9.80 -12.40
N ASN A 41 9.78 -8.57 -11.90
CA ASN A 41 10.45 -7.43 -12.56
C ASN A 41 11.91 -7.23 -12.11
N TYR A 42 12.33 -7.87 -11.03
CA TYR A 42 13.66 -7.69 -10.45
C TYR A 42 14.45 -9.01 -10.33
N GLN A 43 14.01 -10.07 -11.02
CA GLN A 43 14.77 -11.30 -11.11
C GLN A 43 15.96 -11.15 -12.08
N ASP A 44 17.13 -11.62 -11.66
CA ASP A 44 18.30 -11.79 -12.51
C ASP A 44 18.41 -13.22 -13.06
N ASP A 45 19.30 -13.41 -14.04
CA ASP A 45 19.51 -14.67 -14.75
C ASP A 45 19.85 -15.86 -13.84
N ASP A 46 20.46 -15.61 -12.68
CA ASP A 46 20.79 -16.63 -11.67
C ASP A 46 19.62 -17.00 -10.74
N GLY A 47 18.47 -16.35 -10.94
CA GLY A 47 17.25 -16.51 -10.16
C GLY A 47 17.21 -15.67 -8.87
N SER A 48 18.25 -14.88 -8.57
CA SER A 48 18.22 -13.92 -7.47
C SER A 48 17.33 -12.73 -7.77
N ILE A 49 16.80 -12.08 -6.74
CA ILE A 49 15.94 -10.90 -6.85
C ILE A 49 16.70 -9.67 -6.38
N VAL A 50 16.87 -8.69 -7.24
CA VAL A 50 17.41 -7.37 -6.88
C VAL A 50 16.41 -6.65 -5.99
N VAL A 51 16.86 -6.15 -4.85
CA VAL A 51 16.02 -5.38 -3.94
C VAL A 51 15.90 -3.94 -4.47
N PRO A 52 14.68 -3.44 -4.76
CA PRO A 52 14.46 -2.04 -5.12
C PRO A 52 15.07 -1.11 -4.08
N ALA A 53 15.77 -0.06 -4.52
CA ALA A 53 16.55 0.81 -3.62
C ALA A 53 15.73 1.34 -2.42
N VAL A 54 14.45 1.66 -2.64
CA VAL A 54 13.52 2.15 -1.62
C VAL A 54 13.17 1.12 -0.54
N LEU A 55 13.34 -0.18 -0.82
CA LEU A 55 13.04 -1.26 0.14
C LEU A 55 14.26 -1.67 0.96
N ARG A 56 15.49 -1.34 0.54
CA ARG A 56 16.74 -1.75 1.22
C ARG A 56 16.81 -1.34 2.69
N PRO A 57 16.41 -0.13 3.12
CA PRO A 57 16.42 0.26 4.54
C PRO A 57 15.55 -0.63 5.42
N TYR A 58 14.50 -1.23 4.84
CA TYR A 58 13.58 -2.13 5.54
C TYR A 58 14.09 -3.58 5.58
N LEU A 59 15.13 -3.90 4.81
CA LEU A 59 15.73 -5.23 4.70
C LEU A 59 17.20 -5.24 5.18
N GLY A 60 17.56 -4.36 6.12
CA GLY A 60 18.90 -4.31 6.70
C GLY A 60 20.01 -3.92 5.71
N GLY A 61 19.66 -3.19 4.64
CA GLY A 61 20.60 -2.82 3.58
C GLY A 61 20.83 -3.89 2.52
N ALA A 62 20.09 -5.00 2.55
CA ALA A 62 20.22 -6.06 1.54
C ALA A 62 19.95 -5.52 0.13
N GLU A 63 20.88 -5.75 -0.79
CA GLU A 63 20.74 -5.36 -2.20
C GLU A 63 20.15 -6.48 -3.07
N ARG A 64 20.24 -7.72 -2.61
CA ARG A 64 19.79 -8.92 -3.32
C ARG A 64 19.19 -9.93 -2.34
N LEU A 65 18.22 -10.71 -2.82
CA LEU A 65 17.65 -11.87 -2.15
C LEU A 65 17.84 -13.09 -3.06
N GLY A 66 18.28 -14.23 -2.53
CA GLY A 66 18.60 -15.40 -3.35
C GLY A 66 20.05 -15.83 -3.18
N LYS A 67 20.56 -16.67 -4.09
CA LYS A 67 21.76 -17.47 -3.84
C LYS A 67 22.99 -16.63 -3.46
N ARG A 68 23.68 -17.14 -2.44
CA ARG A 68 25.11 -16.92 -2.19
C ARG A 68 25.94 -17.69 -3.20
#